data_AF-A0A536GNK3-F1
#
_entry.id   AF-A0A536GNK3-F1
#
_cell.length_a   1.000
_cell.length_b   1.000
_cell.length_c   1.000
_cell.angle_alpha   90.00
_cell.angle_beta   90.00
_cell.angle_gamma   90.00
#
_symmetry.space_group_name_H-M   'P 1'
#
loop_
_entity.id
_entity.type
_entity.pdbx_description
1 polymer ?
#
loop_
_entity_poly.entity_id
_entity_poly.type
_entity_poly.pdbx_seq_one_letter_code
_entity_poly.pdbx_strand_id
1 'polypeptide(L)'
;PYITEEIYQSLFTASEGEGSIHTSRWPIANDALISDEAEAAGELLIEIATAVRRYKSESNITLGAELQPLQLVTKETGSARMLEEARAYIMSVTRARQIEVSEQIDSGMEAIQSEGTVQVALKRIEA
;
A
#
# COMPACT_ATOMS: atom_id res chain seq x y z
N PRO A 1 -14.85 13.31 -22.91
CA PRO A 1 -13.85 13.90 -23.82
C PRO A 1 -13.19 15.17 -23.25
N TYR A 2 -13.96 16.14 -22.75
CA TYR A 2 -13.42 17.44 -22.34
C TYR A 2 -12.53 17.39 -21.09
N ILE A 3 -12.94 16.72 -20.02
CA ILE A 3 -12.14 16.67 -18.76
C ILE A 3 -10.82 15.93 -18.97
N THR A 4 -10.82 14.84 -19.73
CA THR A 4 -9.60 14.09 -20.05
C THR A 4 -8.63 14.91 -20.91
N GLU A 5 -9.15 15.74 -21.83
CA GLU A 5 -8.34 16.65 -22.63
C GLU A 5 -7.72 17.76 -21.76
N GLU A 6 -8.49 18.38 -20.88
CA GLU A 6 -8.00 19.42 -19.97
C GLU A 6 -6.89 18.89 -19.04
N ILE A 7 -7.07 17.69 -18.47
CA ILE A 7 -6.04 17.03 -17.66
C ILE A 7 -4.81 16.71 -18.51
N TYR A 8 -5.00 16.18 -19.72
CA TYR A 8 -3.89 15.84 -20.61
C TYR A 8 -3.05 17.06 -20.97
N GLN A 9 -3.68 18.16 -21.39
CA GLN A 9 -2.98 19.41 -21.67
C GLN A 9 -2.24 19.93 -20.43
N SER A 10 -2.90 19.90 -19.26
CA SER A 10 -2.30 20.38 -18.01
C SER A 10 -1.04 19.60 -17.59
N LEU A 11 -0.98 18.29 -17.87
CA LEU A 11 0.12 17.43 -17.46
C LEU A 11 1.22 17.29 -18.51
N PHE A 12 0.86 17.21 -19.78
CA PHE A 12 1.77 16.75 -20.84
C PHE A 12 2.23 17.86 -21.78
N THR A 13 1.59 19.03 -21.81
CA THR A 13 1.98 20.10 -22.76
C THR A 13 3.43 20.55 -22.60
N ALA A 14 3.99 20.51 -21.38
CA ALA A 14 5.39 20.88 -21.15
C ALA A 14 6.41 19.83 -21.63
N SER A 15 6.01 18.56 -21.75
CA SER A 15 6.91 17.44 -22.08
C SER A 15 6.71 16.87 -23.48
N GLU A 16 5.47 16.88 -23.98
CA GLU A 16 5.05 16.34 -25.27
C GLU A 16 4.67 17.43 -26.29
N GLY A 17 4.65 18.70 -25.86
CA GLY A 17 4.26 19.86 -26.68
C GLY A 17 2.75 20.09 -26.70
N GLU A 18 2.31 21.09 -27.49
CA GLU A 18 0.88 21.35 -27.69
C GLU A 18 0.25 20.24 -28.54
N GLY A 19 -0.37 19.26 -27.86
CA GLY A 19 -1.08 18.14 -28.47
C GLY A 19 -2.41 17.85 -27.77
N SER A 20 -3.30 17.14 -28.46
CA SER A 20 -4.59 16.71 -27.91
C SER A 20 -4.64 15.19 -27.76
N ILE A 21 -5.17 14.72 -26.63
CA ILE A 21 -5.33 13.27 -26.35
C ILE A 21 -6.18 12.59 -27.41
N HIS A 22 -7.09 13.33 -28.05
CA HIS A 22 -7.96 12.85 -29.11
C HIS A 22 -7.20 12.49 -30.40
N THR A 23 -6.02 13.07 -30.60
CA THR A 23 -5.16 12.85 -31.78
C THR A 23 -3.88 12.07 -31.47
N SER A 24 -3.58 11.87 -30.17
CA SER A 24 -2.41 11.12 -29.73
C SER A 24 -2.49 9.65 -30.17
N ARG A 25 -1.32 9.04 -30.37
CA ARG A 25 -1.24 7.60 -30.68
C ARG A 25 -1.76 6.80 -29.50
N TRP A 26 -2.47 5.71 -29.81
CA TRP A 26 -2.87 4.76 -28.78
C TRP A 26 -1.62 4.19 -28.09
N PRO A 27 -1.63 4.03 -26.75
CA PRO A 27 -0.50 3.45 -26.05
C PRO A 27 -0.25 2.01 -26.53
N ILE A 28 1.03 1.65 -26.63
CA ILE A 28 1.47 0.29 -26.93
C ILE A 28 2.10 -0.25 -25.66
N ALA A 29 1.71 -1.47 -25.28
CA ALA A 29 2.28 -2.12 -24.10
C ALA A 29 3.80 -2.23 -24.24
N ASN A 30 4.50 -1.90 -23.15
CA ASN A 30 5.93 -2.13 -23.03
C ASN A 30 6.13 -3.32 -22.11
N ASP A 31 6.40 -4.50 -22.68
CA ASP A 31 6.55 -5.75 -21.93
C ASP A 31 7.66 -5.68 -20.88
N ALA A 32 8.64 -4.80 -21.03
CA ALA A 32 9.70 -4.58 -20.03
C ALA A 32 9.21 -3.89 -18.75
N LEU A 33 8.01 -3.32 -18.75
CA LEU A 33 7.37 -2.72 -17.56
C LEU A 33 6.37 -3.67 -16.88
N ILE A 34 6.10 -4.84 -17.47
CA ILE A 34 5.23 -5.86 -16.87
C ILE A 34 6.07 -6.67 -15.88
N SER A 35 5.61 -6.76 -14.64
CA SER A 35 6.36 -7.39 -13.56
C SER A 35 5.42 -8.03 -12.54
N ASP A 36 5.36 -9.37 -12.55
CA ASP A 36 4.63 -10.17 -11.57
C ASP A 36 5.10 -9.89 -10.13
N GLU A 37 6.40 -9.58 -9.95
CA GLU A 37 6.98 -9.21 -8.67
C GLU A 37 6.42 -7.87 -8.15
N ALA A 38 6.28 -6.88 -9.03
CA ALA A 38 5.66 -5.60 -8.66
C ALA A 38 4.16 -5.73 -8.38
N GLU A 39 3.45 -6.61 -9.11
CA GLU A 39 2.04 -6.91 -8.85
C GLU A 39 1.87 -7.58 -7.49
N ALA A 40 2.66 -8.61 -7.17
CA ALA A 40 2.66 -9.27 -5.87
C ALA A 40 2.99 -8.29 -4.72
N ALA A 41 3.89 -7.34 -4.96
CA ALA A 41 4.18 -6.27 -4.00
C ALA A 41 2.97 -5.36 -3.75
N GLY A 42 2.28 -4.95 -4.82
CA GLY A 42 1.06 -4.16 -4.73
C GLY A 42 -0.05 -4.89 -3.98
N GLU A 43 -0.25 -6.17 -4.27
CA GLU A 43 -1.25 -7.02 -3.59
C GLU A 43 -0.99 -7.09 -2.09
N LEU A 44 0.27 -7.31 -1.68
CA LEU A 44 0.60 -7.37 -0.26
C LEU A 44 0.35 -6.04 0.47
N LEU A 45 0.65 -4.91 -0.19
CA LEU A 45 0.36 -3.59 0.36
C LEU A 45 -1.15 -3.34 0.52
N ILE A 46 -1.95 -3.78 -0.45
CA ILE A 46 -3.41 -3.70 -0.40
C ILE A 46 -3.95 -4.56 0.74
N GLU A 47 -3.43 -5.78 0.92
CA GLU A 47 -3.82 -6.69 1.99
C GLU A 47 -3.60 -6.04 3.37
N ILE A 48 -2.39 -5.54 3.63
CA ILE A 48 -2.04 -4.89 4.91
C ILE A 48 -2.89 -3.65 5.14
N ALA A 49 -3.04 -2.79 4.13
CA ALA A 49 -3.87 -1.59 4.24
C ALA A 49 -5.33 -1.94 4.53
N THR A 50 -5.85 -3.01 3.93
CA THR A 50 -7.23 -3.47 4.12
C THR A 50 -7.43 -4.03 5.53
N ALA A 51 -6.50 -4.87 6.01
CA ALA A 51 -6.54 -5.42 7.37
C ALA A 51 -6.55 -4.29 8.42
N VAL A 52 -5.66 -3.30 8.28
CA VAL A 52 -5.59 -2.17 9.21
C VAL A 52 -6.85 -1.29 9.15
N ARG A 53 -7.38 -1.00 7.96
CA ARG A 53 -8.63 -0.22 7.82
C ARG A 53 -9.83 -0.95 8.41
N ARG A 54 -9.91 -2.27 8.24
CA ARG A 54 -10.94 -3.12 8.86
C ARG A 54 -10.85 -3.02 10.38
N TYR A 55 -9.66 -3.26 10.95
CA TYR A 55 -9.42 -3.14 12.39
C TYR A 55 -9.84 -1.77 12.94
N LYS A 56 -9.44 -0.67 12.27
CA LYS A 56 -9.85 0.69 12.69
C LYS A 56 -11.37 0.83 12.68
N SER A 57 -12.03 0.35 11.63
CA SER A 57 -13.49 0.46 11.51
C SER A 57 -14.22 -0.35 12.58
N GLU A 58 -13.80 -1.59 12.82
CA GLU A 58 -14.37 -2.47 13.86
C GLU A 58 -14.10 -1.97 15.28
N SER A 59 -13.00 -1.24 15.48
CA SER A 59 -12.62 -0.64 16.76
C SER A 59 -13.13 0.79 16.93
N ASN A 60 -13.99 1.31 16.04
CA ASN A 60 -14.46 2.70 16.03
C ASN A 60 -13.35 3.77 16.02
N ILE A 61 -12.19 3.47 15.42
CA ILE A 61 -11.06 4.38 15.22
C ILE A 61 -11.17 5.04 13.85
N THR A 62 -10.94 6.35 13.75
CA THR A 62 -10.96 7.04 12.46
C THR A 62 -9.81 6.57 11.56
N LEU A 63 -10.03 6.48 10.24
CA LEU A 63 -8.99 5.99 9.31
C LEU A 63 -7.71 6.85 9.33
N GLY A 64 -7.85 8.15 9.61
CA GLY A 64 -6.75 9.10 9.74
C GLY A 64 -6.05 9.10 11.10
N ALA A 65 -6.60 8.43 12.12
CA ALA A 65 -5.96 8.35 13.42
C ALA A 65 -4.63 7.58 13.34
N GLU A 66 -3.64 8.10 14.05
CA GLU A 66 -2.34 7.47 14.15
C GLU A 66 -2.40 6.22 15.04
N LEU A 67 -1.74 5.15 14.62
CA LEU A 67 -1.67 3.88 15.33
C LEU A 67 -0.32 3.72 16.05
N GLN A 68 -0.35 2.94 17.13
CA GLN A 68 0.83 2.35 17.76
C GLN A 68 1.65 1.53 16.74
N PRO A 69 2.91 1.15 17.06
CA PRO A 69 3.71 0.31 16.18
C PRO A 69 2.94 -0.92 15.70
N LEU A 70 2.97 -1.17 14.38
CA LEU A 70 2.45 -2.39 13.78
C LEU A 70 3.59 -3.38 13.61
N GLN A 71 3.32 -4.64 13.88
CA GLN A 71 4.19 -5.75 13.56
C GLN A 71 3.62 -6.49 12.35
N LEU A 72 4.46 -6.72 11.35
CA LEU A 72 4.16 -7.47 10.14
C LEU A 72 4.92 -8.79 10.23
N VAL A 73 4.19 -9.88 10.31
CA VAL A 73 4.74 -11.20 10.60
C VAL A 73 4.69 -12.07 9.36
N THR A 74 5.86 -12.51 8.91
CA THR A 74 6.01 -13.44 7.78
C THR A 74 7.22 -14.33 7.98
N LYS A 75 7.12 -15.58 7.51
CA LYS A 75 8.23 -16.55 7.50
C LYS A 75 8.97 -16.57 6.16
N GLU A 76 8.46 -15.88 5.17
CA GLU A 76 9.03 -15.86 3.83
C GLU A 76 10.01 -14.70 3.70
N THR A 77 11.27 -15.01 3.39
CA THR A 77 12.34 -14.01 3.26
C THR A 77 12.08 -12.99 2.15
N GLY A 78 11.44 -13.41 1.05
CA GLY A 78 11.05 -12.52 -0.05
C GLY A 78 10.04 -11.47 0.40
N SER A 79 8.93 -11.92 1.00
CA SER A 79 7.94 -11.04 1.62
C SER A 79 8.56 -10.13 2.69
N ALA A 80 9.41 -10.64 3.57
CA ALA A 80 10.06 -9.83 4.60
C ALA A 80 10.89 -8.68 3.99
N ARG A 81 11.70 -8.98 2.97
CA ARG A 81 12.49 -7.95 2.26
C ARG A 81 11.60 -6.90 1.60
N MET A 82 10.54 -7.33 0.94
CA MET A 82 9.59 -6.44 0.27
C MET A 82 8.88 -5.51 1.25
N LEU A 83 8.48 -6.03 2.41
CA LEU A 83 7.89 -5.23 3.49
C LEU A 83 8.86 -4.19 4.04
N GLU A 84 10.14 -4.54 4.15
CA GLU A 84 11.19 -3.60 4.55
C GLU A 84 11.39 -2.49 3.53
N GLU A 85 11.46 -2.84 2.24
CA GLU A 85 11.59 -1.87 1.15
C GLU A 85 10.36 -0.95 1.06
N ALA A 86 9.16 -1.49 1.33
CA ALA A 86 7.90 -0.74 1.27
C ALA A 86 7.47 -0.08 2.58
N ARG A 87 8.30 -0.15 3.64
CA ARG A 87 8.01 0.31 5.00
C ARG A 87 7.40 1.71 5.06
N ALA A 88 7.97 2.67 4.33
CA ALA A 88 7.48 4.05 4.31
C ALA A 88 6.07 4.18 3.70
N TYR A 89 5.77 3.40 2.66
CA TYR A 89 4.45 3.37 2.04
C TYR A 89 3.42 2.77 3.00
N ILE A 90 3.77 1.67 3.67
CA ILE A 90 2.91 1.02 4.66
C ILE A 90 2.59 2.00 5.80
N MET A 91 3.59 2.69 6.36
CA MET A 91 3.36 3.72 7.38
C MET A 91 2.40 4.81 6.91
N SER A 92 2.58 5.30 5.68
CA SER A 92 1.74 6.35 5.09
C SER A 92 0.28 5.93 4.99
N VAL A 93 0.00 4.72 4.48
CA VAL A 93 -1.37 4.24 4.23
C VAL A 93 -2.07 3.71 5.48
N THR A 94 -1.32 3.19 6.45
CA THR A 94 -1.86 2.65 7.72
C THR A 94 -1.95 3.70 8.83
N ARG A 95 -1.15 4.77 8.74
CA ARG A 95 -0.90 5.76 9.81
C ARG A 95 -0.26 5.16 11.06
N ALA A 96 0.49 4.07 10.93
CA ALA A 96 1.29 3.56 12.05
C ALA A 96 2.53 4.42 12.28
N ARG A 97 2.85 4.68 13.57
CA ARG A 97 4.07 5.39 13.97
C ARG A 97 5.35 4.66 13.56
N GLN A 98 5.29 3.33 13.53
CA GLN A 98 6.41 2.46 13.26
C GLN A 98 5.88 1.13 12.71
N ILE A 99 6.70 0.50 11.87
CA ILE A 99 6.48 -0.87 11.40
C ILE A 99 7.64 -1.73 11.91
N GLU A 100 7.40 -2.97 12.28
CA GLU A 100 8.43 -3.95 12.59
C GLU A 100 8.12 -5.22 11.80
N VAL A 101 9.11 -5.75 11.07
CA VAL A 101 8.96 -7.02 10.35
C VAL A 101 9.60 -8.12 11.19
N SER A 102 8.87 -9.20 11.42
CA SER A 102 9.34 -10.33 12.24
C SER A 102 8.84 -11.67 11.71
N GLU A 103 9.39 -12.76 12.22
CA GLU A 103 8.94 -14.12 11.89
C GLU A 103 7.86 -14.66 12.83
N GLN A 104 7.63 -13.97 13.95
CA GLN A 104 6.68 -14.32 14.99
C GLN A 104 6.09 -13.08 15.67
N ILE A 105 4.88 -13.23 16.20
CA ILE A 105 4.20 -12.18 16.95
C ILE A 105 4.86 -12.03 18.32
N ASP A 106 5.23 -10.79 18.66
CA ASP A 106 5.85 -10.48 19.95
C ASP A 106 4.85 -10.59 21.11
N SER A 107 5.35 -10.94 22.29
CA SER A 107 4.53 -11.02 23.51
C SER A 107 3.88 -9.67 23.83
N GLY A 108 2.54 -9.63 23.87
CA GLY A 108 1.77 -8.41 24.14
C GLY A 108 1.25 -7.70 22.89
N MET A 109 1.47 -8.27 21.70
CA MET A 109 0.83 -7.85 20.45
C MET A 109 -0.40 -8.72 20.19
N GLU A 110 -1.47 -8.11 19.67
CA GLU A 110 -2.70 -8.80 19.26
C GLU A 110 -2.72 -8.92 17.73
N ALA A 111 -2.84 -10.15 17.22
CA ALA A 111 -3.04 -10.39 15.80
C ALA A 111 -4.41 -9.86 15.37
N ILE A 112 -4.45 -9.07 14.32
CA ILE A 112 -5.72 -8.67 13.68
C ILE A 112 -6.03 -9.60 12.51
N GLN A 113 -7.27 -9.55 12.05
CA GLN A 113 -7.69 -10.34 10.90
C GLN A 113 -6.96 -9.87 9.63
N SER A 114 -6.17 -10.76 9.04
CA SER A 114 -5.60 -10.63 7.68
C SER A 114 -5.95 -11.88 6.86
N GLU A 115 -6.03 -11.74 5.53
CA GLU A 115 -6.53 -12.79 4.62
C GLU A 115 -5.44 -13.44 3.76
N GLY A 116 -4.16 -13.07 3.94
CA GLY A 116 -3.05 -13.61 3.16
C GLY A 116 -1.84 -14.06 3.98
N THR A 117 -0.65 -13.96 3.38
CA THR A 117 0.59 -14.60 3.87
C THR A 117 1.26 -13.83 5.00
N VAL A 118 0.84 -12.58 5.21
CA VAL A 118 1.39 -11.71 6.26
C VAL A 118 0.35 -11.50 7.35
N GLN A 119 0.75 -11.82 8.57
CA GLN A 119 -0.06 -11.49 9.74
C GLN A 119 0.26 -10.07 10.20
N VAL A 120 -0.77 -9.30 10.51
CA VAL A 120 -0.62 -7.96 11.07
C VAL A 120 -0.95 -8.03 12.55
N ALA A 121 -0.11 -7.45 13.40
CA ALA A 121 -0.34 -7.38 14.84
C ALA A 121 -0.07 -5.98 15.38
N LEU A 122 -0.76 -5.61 16.46
CA LEU A 122 -0.53 -4.34 17.16
C LEU A 122 -0.82 -4.43 18.65
N LYS A 123 -0.30 -3.48 19.43
CA LYS A 123 -0.73 -3.31 20.82
C LYS A 123 -2.11 -2.66 20.84
N ARG A 124 -3.06 -3.31 21.50
CA ARG A 124 -4.39 -2.75 21.73
C ARG A 124 -4.26 -1.44 22.48
N ILE A 125 -4.93 -0.41 21.98
CA ILE A 125 -5.00 0.89 22.67
C ILE A 125 -5.96 0.69 23.84
N GLU A 126 -5.45 0.74 25.08
CA GLU A 126 -6.31 0.90 26.25
C GLU A 126 -6.97 2.28 26.18
N ALA A 127 -8.31 2.30 26.19
CA ALA A 127 -9.12 3.50 26.12
C ALA A 127 -9.21 4.20 27.48
#